data_AF-A0A934FMA7-F1
#
_entry.id   AF-A0A934FMA7-F1
#
_cell.length_a   1.000
_cell.length_b   1.000
_cell.length_c   1.000
_cell.angle_alpha   90.00
_cell.angle_beta   90.00
_cell.angle_gamma   90.00
#
_symmetry.space_group_name_H-M   'P 1'
#
loop_
_entity.id
_entity.type
_entity.pdbx_description
1 polymer ?
#
loop_
_entity_poly.entity_id
_entity_poly.type
_entity_poly.pdbx_seq_one_letter_code
_entity_poly.pdbx_strand_id
1 'polypeptide(L)'
;NEQLAIKEGLFKNSHVTPAARANDTTDVWAVRHGCYTREPSQPFRSASIDHIQCGEVECDRDGSGTFPGANLGLYSITFVNELDQDREALLWYKEFREEAERKGFRHFLEIFDPNVSSGIAPEKLGEFINDNILRTLAGVPDAGRPVFLKIVYHGPKAMEELAQYDPNLVVGILGGSAGTTYDAFRLIHDAQKYGARVALFGRKINNAEHQLAFIEMLRLITDGKISPEEAVRAYHGVLQGKGIKPTRPLDEDLKLTDQAMSYDGSATKRATVEVRNNPLAARPVETQNSKPESQSSADWPKMANGKPDFDQMSAAQRNAYHGGRLKRTFG
;
A
#
# COMPACT_ATOMS: atom_id res chain seq x y z
N ASN A 1 2.03 2.59 21.08
CA ASN A 1 3.14 3.35 21.67
C ASN A 1 2.83 3.70 23.12
N GLU A 2 1.90 4.63 23.39
CA GLU A 2 1.56 5.09 24.74
C GLU A 2 1.29 3.96 25.74
N GLN A 3 0.36 3.04 25.43
CA GLN A 3 0.01 1.97 26.35
C GLN A 3 1.19 1.01 26.61
N LEU A 4 1.73 0.39 25.56
CA LEU A 4 2.71 -0.70 25.69
C LEU A 4 4.13 -0.21 26.04
N ALA A 5 4.59 0.87 25.40
CA ALA A 5 5.96 1.36 25.59
C ALA A 5 6.06 2.29 26.81
N ILE A 6 5.19 3.30 26.88
CA ILE A 6 5.28 4.35 27.91
C ILE A 6 4.70 3.88 29.24
N LYS A 7 3.40 3.51 29.29
CA LYS A 7 2.71 3.18 30.53
C LYS A 7 3.15 1.83 31.10
N GLU A 8 3.19 0.80 30.27
CA GLU A 8 3.55 -0.57 30.69
C GLU A 8 5.07 -0.80 30.73
N GLY A 9 5.87 -0.02 29.99
CA GLY A 9 7.31 -0.23 29.94
C GLY A 9 7.72 -1.57 29.31
N LEU A 10 6.86 -2.18 28.49
CA LEU A 10 6.96 -3.57 28.04
C LEU A 10 8.29 -3.89 27.34
N PHE A 11 8.91 -2.90 26.70
CA PHE A 11 10.11 -3.07 25.89
C PHE A 11 11.42 -2.65 26.57
N LYS A 12 11.40 -2.14 27.82
CA LYS A 12 12.60 -1.57 28.48
C LYS A 12 13.79 -2.52 28.58
N ASN A 13 13.52 -3.81 28.79
CA ASN A 13 14.53 -4.87 28.90
C ASN A 13 14.38 -5.94 27.80
N SER A 14 13.90 -5.52 26.61
CA SER A 14 13.63 -6.41 25.49
C SER A 14 14.59 -6.14 24.33
N HIS A 15 14.83 -7.17 23.50
CA HIS A 15 15.49 -7.00 22.20
C HIS A 15 14.58 -6.35 21.14
N VAL A 16 13.30 -6.16 21.44
CA VAL A 16 12.34 -5.51 20.54
C VAL A 16 12.55 -4.00 20.59
N THR A 17 12.84 -3.40 19.42
CA THR A 17 12.90 -1.94 19.28
C THR A 17 11.50 -1.39 18.99
N PRO A 18 10.88 -0.59 19.88
CA PRO A 18 9.60 0.04 19.58
C PRO A 18 9.77 1.11 18.50
N ALA A 19 8.86 1.11 17.55
CA ALA A 19 8.73 2.16 16.55
C ALA A 19 7.28 2.64 16.46
N ALA A 20 7.10 3.92 16.10
CA ALA A 20 5.77 4.52 15.95
C ALA A 20 5.63 5.16 14.57
N ARG A 21 4.39 5.31 14.09
CA ARG A 21 4.10 6.12 12.90
C ARG A 21 4.22 7.60 13.26
N ALA A 22 5.12 8.32 12.58
CA ALA A 22 5.42 9.72 12.83
C ALA A 22 4.59 10.68 11.95
N ASN A 23 4.01 10.17 10.86
CA ASN A 23 3.03 10.85 10.04
C ASN A 23 2.03 9.85 9.42
N ASP A 24 0.88 10.37 9.03
CA ASP A 24 -0.26 9.60 8.54
C ASP A 24 -0.92 10.42 7.43
N THR A 25 -0.29 10.36 6.26
CA THR A 25 -0.75 11.00 5.03
C THR A 25 -2.17 10.54 4.64
N THR A 26 -2.90 11.37 3.91
CA THR A 26 -4.34 11.11 3.63
C THR A 26 -4.61 9.85 2.81
N ASP A 27 -3.61 9.33 2.09
CA ASP A 27 -3.69 8.08 1.33
C ASP A 27 -3.74 6.82 2.21
N VAL A 28 -3.51 6.94 3.52
CA VAL A 28 -3.73 5.86 4.49
C VAL A 28 -4.99 6.04 5.35
N TRP A 29 -5.78 7.09 5.10
CA TRP A 29 -7.04 7.35 5.82
C TRP A 29 -8.17 6.49 5.29
N ALA A 30 -8.07 5.19 5.54
CA ALA A 30 -9.06 4.18 5.16
C ALA A 30 -10.31 4.25 6.08
N VAL A 31 -11.08 5.33 5.96
CA VAL A 31 -12.32 5.53 6.70
C VAL A 31 -13.51 4.90 5.98
N ARG A 32 -14.45 4.33 6.74
CA ARG A 32 -15.66 3.73 6.16
C ARG A 32 -16.45 4.78 5.38
N HIS A 33 -16.86 4.44 4.15
CA HIS A 33 -17.60 5.30 3.21
C HIS A 33 -16.83 6.54 2.71
N GLY A 34 -15.56 6.71 3.09
CA GLY A 34 -14.72 7.80 2.61
C GLY A 34 -14.19 7.58 1.19
N CYS A 35 -13.64 8.65 0.63
CA CYS A 35 -12.99 8.65 -0.68
C CYS A 35 -11.53 9.13 -0.64
N TYR A 36 -10.99 9.41 0.56
CA TYR A 36 -9.70 10.10 0.73
C TYR A 36 -8.53 9.36 0.06
N THR A 37 -8.54 8.03 0.06
CA THR A 37 -7.49 7.21 -0.56
C THR A 37 -7.46 7.31 -2.09
N ARG A 38 -8.51 7.86 -2.71
CA ARG A 38 -8.60 8.13 -4.16
C ARG A 38 -8.18 9.54 -4.55
N GLU A 39 -7.93 10.40 -3.57
CA GLU A 39 -7.38 11.74 -3.79
C GLU A 39 -5.86 11.70 -3.65
N PRO A 40 -5.11 12.57 -4.32
CA PRO A 40 -3.66 12.60 -4.17
C PRO A 40 -3.24 12.79 -2.71
N SER A 41 -2.26 12.01 -2.26
CA SER A 41 -1.78 12.03 -0.88
C SER A 41 -1.43 13.45 -0.42
N GLN A 42 -1.94 13.83 0.76
CA GLN A 42 -1.65 15.09 1.43
C GLN A 42 -0.88 14.82 2.73
N PRO A 43 0.14 15.63 3.06
CA PRO A 43 0.91 15.47 4.28
C PRO A 43 0.07 15.80 5.52
N PHE A 44 0.18 14.95 6.55
CA PHE A 44 -0.46 15.16 7.85
C PHE A 44 0.27 14.38 8.94
N ARG A 45 0.20 14.87 10.18
CA ARG A 45 0.77 14.23 11.36
C ARG A 45 -0.21 14.29 12.54
N SER A 46 -0.73 13.13 12.93
CA SER A 46 -1.56 12.98 14.14
C SER A 46 -0.78 13.21 15.44
N ALA A 47 0.50 12.84 15.48
CA ALA A 47 1.34 12.94 16.67
C ALA A 47 2.63 13.73 16.39
N SER A 48 3.04 14.55 17.35
CA SER A 48 4.36 15.19 17.37
C SER A 48 5.42 14.16 17.80
N ILE A 49 6.70 14.50 17.64
CA ILE A 49 7.79 13.67 18.15
C ILE A 49 7.73 13.52 19.67
N ASP A 50 7.31 14.56 20.40
CA ASP A 50 7.23 14.55 21.87
C ASP A 50 6.12 13.61 22.35
N HIS A 51 4.98 13.57 21.63
CA HIS A 51 3.94 12.57 21.89
C HIS A 51 4.46 11.14 21.68
N ILE A 52 5.37 10.93 20.71
CA ILE A 52 5.94 9.60 20.45
C ILE A 52 6.99 9.23 21.51
N GLN A 53 7.89 10.15 21.84
CA GLN A 53 8.96 9.90 22.80
C GLN A 53 8.43 9.80 24.23
N CYS A 54 7.48 10.64 24.61
CA CYS A 54 7.14 10.88 26.03
C CYS A 54 5.64 10.80 26.32
N GLY A 55 4.79 10.87 25.31
CA GLY A 55 3.33 10.83 25.48
C GLY A 55 2.71 12.18 25.78
N GLU A 56 3.47 13.26 25.66
CA GLU A 56 3.09 14.63 26.04
C GLU A 56 3.46 15.61 24.92
N VAL A 57 2.82 16.79 24.92
CA VAL A 57 3.04 17.82 23.88
C VAL A 57 4.47 18.35 23.90
N GLU A 58 5.05 18.44 25.09
CA GLU A 58 6.43 18.83 25.33
C GLU A 58 7.09 17.73 26.16
N CYS A 59 8.25 17.26 25.71
CA CYS A 59 9.05 16.29 26.43
C CYS A 59 10.26 16.93 27.10
N ASP A 60 10.40 16.68 28.40
CA ASP A 60 11.63 17.00 29.14
C ASP A 60 12.80 16.14 28.65
N ARG A 61 13.89 16.82 28.30
CA ARG A 61 15.11 16.20 27.76
C ARG A 61 16.26 16.44 28.73
N ASP A 62 16.71 15.38 29.39
CA ASP A 62 17.83 15.40 30.33
C ASP A 62 19.20 15.22 29.64
N GLY A 63 19.22 15.08 28.32
CA GLY A 63 20.43 14.83 27.52
C GLY A 63 20.89 13.37 27.51
N SER A 64 20.21 12.45 28.18
CA SER A 64 20.56 11.02 28.21
C SER A 64 20.30 10.30 26.87
N GLY A 65 19.43 10.88 26.02
CA GLY A 65 18.94 10.23 24.81
C GLY A 65 17.98 9.06 25.08
N THR A 66 17.53 8.89 26.33
CA THR A 66 16.56 7.87 26.73
C THR A 66 15.16 8.46 26.82
N PHE A 67 14.16 7.69 26.39
CA PHE A 67 12.77 8.12 26.34
C PHE A 67 11.87 6.97 26.81
N PRO A 68 10.74 7.25 27.50
CA PRO A 68 9.83 6.20 27.94
C PRO A 68 9.08 5.54 26.77
N GLY A 69 8.90 6.25 25.65
CA GLY A 69 8.24 5.76 24.44
C GLY A 69 9.21 5.34 23.34
N ALA A 70 8.69 5.23 22.12
CA ALA A 70 9.51 4.93 20.96
C ALA A 70 10.46 6.10 20.63
N ASN A 71 11.71 5.77 20.29
CA ASN A 71 12.67 6.72 19.72
C ASN A 71 13.10 6.30 18.30
N LEU A 72 12.15 5.74 17.56
CA LEU A 72 12.25 5.40 16.15
C LEU A 72 10.88 5.63 15.50
N GLY A 73 10.83 6.42 14.44
CA GLY A 73 9.61 6.79 13.74
C GLY A 73 9.56 6.30 12.30
N LEU A 74 8.37 5.96 11.82
CA LEU A 74 8.08 5.83 10.41
C LEU A 74 7.57 7.15 9.86
N TYR A 75 8.27 7.75 8.90
CA TYR A 75 7.75 8.87 8.12
C TYR A 75 7.48 8.40 6.69
N SER A 76 6.29 8.62 6.15
CA SER A 76 5.90 8.25 4.79
C SER A 76 5.79 9.45 3.84
N ILE A 77 6.18 9.25 2.58
CA ILE A 77 5.95 10.15 1.46
C ILE A 77 5.34 9.34 0.32
N THR A 78 4.34 9.91 -0.35
CA THR A 78 3.75 9.33 -1.57
C THR A 78 3.97 10.33 -2.69
N PHE A 79 4.83 9.99 -3.65
CA PHE A 79 5.04 10.83 -4.84
C PHE A 79 3.94 10.53 -5.84
N VAL A 80 3.29 11.57 -6.36
CA VAL A 80 2.15 11.43 -7.29
C VAL A 80 2.46 11.94 -8.70
N ASN A 81 3.68 12.45 -8.94
CA ASN A 81 4.13 13.04 -10.19
C ASN A 81 3.41 14.35 -10.54
N GLU A 82 3.10 15.13 -9.52
CA GLU A 82 2.54 16.48 -9.64
C GLU A 82 3.42 17.45 -8.85
N LEU A 83 4.00 18.42 -9.55
CA LEU A 83 5.09 19.25 -9.02
C LEU A 83 4.73 19.91 -7.68
N ASP A 84 3.56 20.52 -7.58
CA ASP A 84 3.17 21.26 -6.37
C ASP A 84 2.94 20.32 -5.19
N GLN A 85 2.32 19.16 -5.42
CA GLN A 85 2.01 18.18 -4.38
C GLN A 85 3.29 17.47 -3.90
N ASP A 86 4.14 17.04 -4.82
CA ASP A 86 5.41 16.40 -4.50
C ASP A 86 6.36 17.39 -3.80
N ARG A 87 6.32 18.68 -4.16
CA ARG A 87 7.04 19.75 -3.45
C ARG A 87 6.49 19.94 -2.04
N GLU A 88 5.18 19.96 -1.86
CA GLU A 88 4.56 20.10 -0.55
C GLU A 88 4.96 18.96 0.40
N ALA A 89 4.87 17.71 -0.06
CA ALA A 89 5.28 16.55 0.73
C ALA A 89 6.76 16.64 1.18
N LEU A 90 7.64 17.16 0.31
CA LEU A 90 9.05 17.39 0.64
C LEU A 90 9.28 18.51 1.64
N LEU A 91 8.49 19.59 1.59
CA LEU A 91 8.59 20.68 2.56
C LEU A 91 8.20 20.19 3.96
N TRP A 92 7.14 19.40 4.06
CA TRP A 92 6.75 18.75 5.32
C TRP A 92 7.79 17.77 5.84
N TYR A 93 8.39 16.96 4.95
CA TYR A 93 9.45 16.06 5.35
C TYR A 93 10.71 16.82 5.80
N LYS A 94 11.05 17.94 5.17
CA LYS A 94 12.14 18.81 5.61
C LYS A 94 11.89 19.31 7.04
N GLU A 95 10.71 19.84 7.32
CA GLU A 95 10.35 20.32 8.66
C GLU A 95 10.43 19.20 9.71
N PHE A 96 9.90 18.02 9.39
CA PHE A 96 10.01 16.84 10.25
C PHE A 96 11.47 16.45 10.53
N ARG A 97 12.34 16.42 9.51
CA ARG A 97 13.75 16.06 9.69
C ARG A 97 14.48 17.04 10.61
N GLU A 98 14.23 18.33 10.43
CA GLU A 98 14.82 19.34 11.31
C GLU A 98 14.29 19.23 12.75
N GLU A 99 13.00 18.92 12.93
CA GLU A 99 12.43 18.63 14.25
C GLU A 99 13.07 17.38 14.86
N ALA A 100 13.21 16.31 14.08
CA ALA A 100 13.77 15.03 14.52
C ALA A 100 15.23 15.16 14.95
N GLU A 101 16.04 15.88 14.17
CA GLU A 101 17.43 16.18 14.50
C GLU A 101 17.54 16.93 15.84
N ARG A 102 16.78 18.01 16.02
CA ARG A 102 16.78 18.79 17.27
C ARG A 102 16.34 17.97 18.49
N LYS A 103 15.49 16.96 18.28
CA LYS A 103 14.90 16.14 19.34
C LYS A 103 15.59 14.79 19.55
N GLY A 104 16.66 14.51 18.81
CA GLY A 104 17.37 13.22 18.87
C GLY A 104 16.49 12.03 18.46
N PHE A 105 15.48 12.28 17.62
CA PHE A 105 14.55 11.28 17.15
C PHE A 105 15.05 10.64 15.86
N ARG A 106 15.10 9.31 15.83
CA ARG A 106 15.48 8.57 14.63
C ARG A 106 14.24 8.26 13.81
N HIS A 107 14.38 8.19 12.49
CA HIS A 107 13.29 7.78 11.62
C HIS A 107 13.76 6.88 10.49
N PHE A 108 12.83 6.11 9.95
CA PHE A 108 12.98 5.45 8.65
C PHE A 108 11.93 6.02 7.69
N LEU A 109 12.30 6.09 6.41
CA LEU A 109 11.49 6.73 5.38
C LEU A 109 10.74 5.67 4.58
N GLU A 110 9.41 5.69 4.63
CA GLU A 110 8.54 4.92 3.74
C GLU A 110 8.22 5.74 2.50
N ILE A 111 8.43 5.14 1.33
CA ILE A 111 8.04 5.75 0.06
C ILE A 111 7.02 4.85 -0.59
N PHE A 112 5.83 5.38 -0.81
CA PHE A 112 4.77 4.71 -1.54
C PHE A 112 4.83 5.06 -3.03
N ASP A 113 4.32 4.11 -3.82
CA ASP A 113 3.90 4.37 -5.19
C ASP A 113 2.74 5.38 -5.22
N PRO A 114 2.56 6.13 -6.32
CA PRO A 114 1.42 7.02 -6.51
C PRO A 114 0.10 6.33 -6.14
N ASN A 115 -0.66 6.94 -5.23
CA ASN A 115 -1.97 6.43 -4.85
C ASN A 115 -3.09 6.81 -5.85
N VAL A 116 -2.77 7.72 -6.78
CA VAL A 116 -3.59 8.15 -7.92
C VAL A 116 -2.84 7.93 -9.23
N SER A 117 -3.52 8.11 -10.37
CA SER A 117 -2.90 7.98 -11.68
C SER A 117 -1.82 9.07 -11.89
N SER A 118 -0.56 8.66 -11.95
CA SER A 118 0.60 9.54 -12.18
C SER A 118 0.97 9.75 -13.64
N GLY A 119 0.33 9.01 -14.56
CA GLY A 119 0.71 8.96 -15.98
C GLY A 119 2.01 8.20 -16.27
N ILE A 120 2.65 7.62 -15.26
CA ILE A 120 3.88 6.85 -15.39
C ILE A 120 3.53 5.39 -15.71
N ALA A 121 4.19 4.82 -16.71
CA ALA A 121 4.03 3.42 -17.05
C ALA A 121 4.53 2.51 -15.90
N PRO A 122 3.82 1.42 -15.55
CA PRO A 122 4.18 0.57 -14.41
C PRO A 122 5.63 0.09 -14.40
N GLU A 123 6.18 -0.24 -15.57
CA GLU A 123 7.56 -0.71 -15.74
C GLU A 123 8.62 0.37 -15.49
N LYS A 124 8.22 1.66 -15.49
CA LYS A 124 9.10 2.81 -15.20
C LYS A 124 8.95 3.33 -13.78
N LEU A 125 8.04 2.74 -12.99
CA LEU A 125 7.72 3.25 -11.66
C LEU A 125 8.91 3.13 -10.70
N GLY A 126 9.66 2.04 -10.78
CA GLY A 126 10.88 1.86 -9.98
C GLY A 126 11.93 2.94 -10.24
N GLU A 127 12.12 3.33 -11.51
CA GLU A 127 13.05 4.39 -11.90
C GLU A 127 12.61 5.75 -11.32
N PHE A 128 11.33 6.08 -11.45
CA PHE A 128 10.75 7.31 -10.88
C PHE A 128 10.88 7.39 -9.36
N ILE A 129 10.62 6.28 -8.65
CA ILE A 129 10.71 6.23 -7.20
C ILE A 129 12.18 6.34 -6.75
N ASN A 130 13.10 5.63 -7.41
CA ASN A 130 14.53 5.72 -7.14
C ASN A 130 15.03 7.16 -7.28
N ASP A 131 14.74 7.84 -8.39
CA ASP A 131 15.15 9.22 -8.64
C ASP A 131 14.61 10.18 -7.57
N ASN A 132 13.36 10.00 -7.14
CA ASN A 132 12.78 10.82 -6.09
C ASN A 132 13.44 10.56 -4.72
N ILE A 133 13.77 9.31 -4.39
CA ILE A 133 14.52 8.98 -3.17
C ILE A 133 15.89 9.67 -3.18
N LEU A 134 16.63 9.54 -4.28
CA LEU A 134 17.95 10.14 -4.43
C LEU A 134 17.87 11.66 -4.31
N ARG A 135 16.97 12.30 -5.04
CA ARG A 135 16.74 13.76 -4.97
C ARG A 135 16.35 14.22 -3.56
N THR A 136 15.54 13.44 -2.85
CA THR A 136 15.09 13.75 -1.49
C THR A 136 16.25 13.75 -0.49
N LEU A 137 17.24 12.88 -0.69
CA LEU A 137 18.32 12.64 0.27
C LEU A 137 19.69 13.20 -0.15
N ALA A 138 19.87 13.61 -1.41
CA ALA A 138 21.17 14.02 -1.95
C ALA A 138 21.84 15.16 -1.18
N GLY A 139 21.06 16.13 -0.70
CA GLY A 139 21.54 17.27 0.10
C GLY A 139 21.39 17.10 1.61
N VAL A 140 21.01 15.90 2.08
CA VAL A 140 20.69 15.66 3.50
C VAL A 140 21.90 15.11 4.24
N PRO A 141 22.44 15.83 5.24
CA PRO A 141 23.54 15.33 6.06
C PRO A 141 23.10 14.19 6.96
N ASP A 142 24.04 13.36 7.41
CA ASP A 142 23.78 12.15 8.19
C ASP A 142 22.87 12.35 9.40
N ALA A 143 23.00 13.49 10.09
CA ALA A 143 22.17 13.85 11.24
C ALA A 143 20.65 13.89 10.93
N GLY A 144 20.28 14.21 9.69
CA GLY A 144 18.90 14.26 9.21
C GLY A 144 18.51 13.09 8.30
N ARG A 145 19.41 12.13 8.00
CA ARG A 145 19.10 11.00 7.12
C ARG A 145 18.22 9.97 7.84
N PRO A 146 17.32 9.28 7.11
CA PRO A 146 16.62 8.13 7.68
C PRO A 146 17.62 6.99 7.94
N VAL A 147 17.36 6.18 8.97
CA VAL A 147 18.21 5.02 9.32
C VAL A 147 18.09 3.87 8.32
N PHE A 148 16.97 3.78 7.61
CA PHE A 148 16.75 2.89 6.47
C PHE A 148 15.52 3.35 5.67
N LEU A 149 15.36 2.79 4.48
CA LEU A 149 14.18 2.98 3.63
C LEU A 149 13.16 1.84 3.80
N LYS A 150 11.90 2.14 3.53
CA LYS A 150 10.81 1.18 3.38
C LYS A 150 10.09 1.45 2.06
N ILE A 151 10.37 0.65 1.03
CA ILE A 151 9.85 0.90 -0.32
C ILE A 151 9.13 -0.32 -0.88
N VAL A 152 8.33 -0.09 -1.92
CA VAL A 152 7.83 -1.18 -2.76
C VAL A 152 9.01 -1.86 -3.46
N TYR A 153 8.95 -3.18 -3.62
CA TYR A 153 9.93 -3.91 -4.41
C TYR A 153 9.52 -3.88 -5.90
N HIS A 154 10.15 -3.01 -6.69
CA HIS A 154 9.90 -2.89 -8.15
C HIS A 154 10.73 -3.85 -9.00
N GLY A 155 11.24 -4.92 -8.40
CA GLY A 155 12.01 -5.95 -9.09
C GLY A 155 13.54 -5.78 -8.98
N PRO A 156 14.29 -6.72 -9.58
CA PRO A 156 15.73 -6.86 -9.38
C PRO A 156 16.51 -5.60 -9.75
N LYS A 157 16.29 -5.09 -10.96
CA LYS A 157 17.04 -3.96 -11.52
C LYS A 157 16.93 -2.71 -10.64
N ALA A 158 15.70 -2.33 -10.26
CA ALA A 158 15.45 -1.14 -9.46
C ALA A 158 16.03 -1.28 -8.03
N MET A 159 15.95 -2.48 -7.45
CA MET A 159 16.53 -2.75 -6.13
C MET A 159 18.06 -2.70 -6.16
N GLU A 160 18.70 -3.35 -7.14
CA GLU A 160 20.16 -3.33 -7.29
C GLU A 160 20.68 -1.92 -7.54
N GLU A 161 20.01 -1.15 -8.41
CA GLU A 161 20.36 0.24 -8.69
C GLU A 161 20.41 1.08 -7.41
N LEU A 162 19.34 1.04 -6.61
CA LEU A 162 19.26 1.82 -5.38
C LEU A 162 20.26 1.34 -4.32
N ALA A 163 20.39 0.02 -4.14
CA ALA A 163 21.27 -0.56 -3.14
C ALA A 163 22.78 -0.38 -3.46
N GLN A 164 23.14 -0.25 -4.75
CA GLN A 164 24.52 0.00 -5.17
C GLN A 164 24.89 1.48 -5.20
N TYR A 165 23.90 2.37 -5.37
CA TYR A 165 24.16 3.80 -5.52
C TYR A 165 24.77 4.44 -4.25
N ASP A 166 24.18 4.16 -3.08
CA ASP A 166 24.66 4.68 -1.78
C ASP A 166 24.81 3.52 -0.77
N PRO A 167 26.04 3.04 -0.50
CA PRO A 167 26.24 1.93 0.43
C PRO A 167 25.90 2.27 1.89
N ASN A 168 25.73 3.55 2.23
CA ASN A 168 25.30 3.97 3.57
C ASN A 168 23.77 3.97 3.70
N LEU A 169 23.03 3.86 2.60
CA LEU A 169 21.58 3.84 2.60
C LEU A 169 21.06 2.41 2.69
N VAL A 170 20.62 2.02 3.89
CA VAL A 170 20.02 0.71 4.09
C VAL A 170 18.64 0.67 3.41
N VAL A 171 18.51 -0.16 2.37
CA VAL A 171 17.24 -0.33 1.65
C VAL A 171 16.42 -1.44 2.29
N GLY A 172 15.16 -1.15 2.59
CA GLY A 172 14.19 -2.11 3.09
C GLY A 172 12.91 -2.13 2.27
N ILE A 173 12.19 -3.25 2.32
CA ILE A 173 10.96 -3.46 1.55
C ILE A 173 9.70 -3.51 2.41
N LEU A 174 8.58 -3.05 1.85
CA LEU A 174 7.25 -3.22 2.42
C LEU A 174 6.57 -4.47 1.88
N GLY A 175 5.71 -5.09 2.70
CA GLY A 175 5.04 -6.34 2.34
C GLY A 175 3.86 -6.19 1.38
N GLY A 176 3.14 -5.06 1.38
CA GLY A 176 1.89 -4.94 0.60
C GLY A 176 0.72 -5.73 1.22
N SER A 177 -0.19 -6.22 0.38
CA SER A 177 -1.32 -7.08 0.77
C SER A 177 -0.87 -8.42 1.34
N ALA A 178 -1.81 -9.17 1.95
CA ALA A 178 -1.49 -10.49 2.52
C ALA A 178 -0.99 -11.46 1.43
N GLY A 179 -1.74 -11.61 0.32
CA GLY A 179 -1.39 -12.54 -0.76
C GLY A 179 -1.45 -14.01 -0.33
N THR A 180 -0.68 -14.84 -1.02
CA THR A 180 -0.33 -16.20 -0.60
C THR A 180 0.86 -16.20 0.34
N THR A 181 1.11 -17.33 1.01
CA THR A 181 2.35 -17.55 1.76
C THR A 181 3.56 -17.44 0.85
N TYR A 182 3.46 -18.00 -0.37
CA TYR A 182 4.53 -17.93 -1.36
C TYR A 182 4.86 -16.49 -1.78
N ASP A 183 3.87 -15.61 -1.95
CA ASP A 183 4.12 -14.19 -2.25
C ASP A 183 5.02 -13.54 -1.20
N ALA A 184 4.83 -13.86 0.09
CA ALA A 184 5.65 -13.30 1.16
C ALA A 184 7.08 -13.86 1.15
N PHE A 185 7.20 -15.17 1.02
CA PHE A 185 8.47 -15.89 1.10
C PHE A 185 9.35 -15.62 -0.12
N ARG A 186 8.74 -15.53 -1.30
CA ARG A 186 9.44 -15.15 -2.53
C ARG A 186 9.89 -13.70 -2.49
N LEU A 187 9.03 -12.79 -2.00
CA LEU A 187 9.35 -11.37 -1.90
C LEU A 187 10.58 -11.11 -1.02
N ILE A 188 10.63 -11.69 0.20
CA ILE A 188 11.78 -11.47 1.09
C ILE A 188 13.07 -12.06 0.52
N HIS A 189 12.99 -13.24 -0.11
CA HIS A 189 14.12 -13.89 -0.77
C HIS A 189 14.68 -13.03 -1.91
N ASP A 190 13.83 -12.61 -2.84
CA ASP A 190 14.25 -11.85 -4.00
C ASP A 190 14.78 -10.47 -3.59
N ALA A 191 14.09 -9.76 -2.71
CA ALA A 191 14.55 -8.47 -2.23
C ALA A 191 15.93 -8.56 -1.55
N GLN A 192 16.16 -9.57 -0.70
CA GLN A 192 17.46 -9.78 -0.06
C GLN A 192 18.55 -10.04 -1.10
N LYS A 193 18.28 -10.94 -2.06
CA LYS A 193 19.20 -11.30 -3.14
C LYS A 193 19.70 -10.06 -3.89
N TYR A 194 18.82 -9.08 -4.10
CA TYR A 194 19.12 -7.89 -4.90
C TYR A 194 19.54 -6.66 -4.09
N GLY A 195 19.77 -6.78 -2.78
CA GLY A 195 20.42 -5.74 -1.99
C GLY A 195 19.62 -5.22 -0.80
N ALA A 196 18.34 -5.56 -0.67
CA ALA A 196 17.58 -5.18 0.52
C ALA A 196 18.16 -5.84 1.79
N ARG A 197 18.03 -5.16 2.92
CA ARG A 197 18.53 -5.61 4.23
C ARG A 197 17.48 -5.60 5.33
N VAL A 198 16.32 -5.03 5.06
CA VAL A 198 15.21 -4.92 6.00
C VAL A 198 13.90 -5.31 5.30
N ALA A 199 13.01 -6.01 6.01
CA ALA A 199 11.66 -6.29 5.56
C ALA A 199 10.64 -5.84 6.62
N LEU A 200 9.65 -5.07 6.21
CA LEU A 200 8.59 -4.55 7.08
C LEU A 200 7.24 -5.12 6.65
N PHE A 201 6.94 -6.31 7.15
CA PHE A 201 5.71 -7.04 6.85
C PHE A 201 4.67 -6.85 7.95
N GLY A 202 3.53 -6.23 7.60
CA GLY A 202 2.37 -6.11 8.48
C GLY A 202 1.32 -7.17 8.16
N ARG A 203 0.48 -6.88 7.13
CA ARG A 203 -0.65 -7.74 6.71
C ARG A 203 -0.25 -9.19 6.46
N LYS A 204 0.92 -9.43 5.85
CA LYS A 204 1.43 -10.78 5.56
C LYS A 204 1.61 -11.64 6.82
N ILE A 205 2.12 -11.04 7.90
CA ILE A 205 2.30 -11.74 9.17
C ILE A 205 0.97 -11.78 9.93
N ASN A 206 0.29 -10.64 10.09
CA ASN A 206 -0.91 -10.57 10.93
C ASN A 206 -2.05 -11.46 10.44
N ASN A 207 -2.16 -11.67 9.12
CA ASN A 207 -3.20 -12.50 8.52
C ASN A 207 -2.75 -13.95 8.27
N ALA A 208 -1.53 -14.33 8.66
CA ALA A 208 -1.10 -15.72 8.63
C ALA A 208 -1.84 -16.54 9.69
N GLU A 209 -2.13 -17.81 9.40
CA GLU A 209 -2.80 -18.73 10.31
C GLU A 209 -1.99 -18.99 11.59
N HIS A 210 -0.66 -18.91 11.51
CA HIS A 210 0.23 -19.07 12.65
C HIS A 210 1.47 -18.16 12.54
N GLN A 211 1.40 -16.97 13.15
CA GLN A 211 2.38 -15.90 12.95
C GLN A 211 3.82 -16.28 13.33
N LEU A 212 4.03 -17.01 14.43
CA LEU A 212 5.38 -17.37 14.87
C LEU A 212 6.09 -18.31 13.89
N ALA A 213 5.38 -19.36 13.43
CA ALA A 213 5.87 -20.28 12.39
C ALA A 213 6.14 -19.54 11.07
N PHE A 214 5.28 -18.59 10.70
CA PHE A 214 5.49 -17.76 9.52
C PHE A 214 6.77 -16.92 9.62
N ILE A 215 7.00 -16.27 10.78
CA ILE A 215 8.24 -15.51 11.04
C ILE A 215 9.46 -16.42 11.05
N GLU A 216 9.36 -17.62 11.61
CA GLU A 216 10.43 -18.61 11.59
C GLU A 216 10.82 -18.98 10.15
N MET A 217 9.84 -19.20 9.27
CA MET A 217 10.10 -19.46 7.86
C MET A 217 10.79 -18.28 7.17
N LEU A 218 10.33 -17.04 7.42
CA LEU A 218 11.00 -15.83 6.90
C LEU A 218 12.47 -15.79 7.34
N ARG A 219 12.75 -16.14 8.60
CA ARG A 219 14.12 -16.16 9.12
C ARG A 219 14.96 -17.23 8.44
N LEU A 220 14.46 -18.45 8.30
CA LEU A 220 15.17 -19.55 7.64
C LEU A 220 15.49 -19.23 6.16
N ILE A 221 14.57 -18.56 5.47
CA ILE A 221 14.81 -18.05 4.10
C ILE A 221 15.94 -17.03 4.12
N THR A 222 15.89 -16.03 5.00
CA THR A 222 16.92 -14.98 5.04
C THR A 222 18.29 -15.48 5.51
N ASP A 223 18.34 -16.58 6.26
CA ASP A 223 19.56 -17.28 6.64
C ASP A 223 20.10 -18.20 5.51
N GLY A 224 19.40 -18.30 4.37
CA GLY A 224 19.77 -19.15 3.23
C GLY A 224 19.62 -20.65 3.49
N LYS A 225 18.81 -21.04 4.49
CA LYS A 225 18.66 -22.44 4.92
C LYS A 225 17.62 -23.21 4.10
N ILE A 226 16.60 -22.52 3.59
CA ILE A 226 15.51 -23.10 2.80
C ILE A 226 15.10 -22.13 1.69
N SER A 227 14.63 -22.67 0.57
CA SER A 227 14.00 -21.90 -0.50
C SER A 227 12.58 -21.45 -0.12
N PRO A 228 12.03 -20.43 -0.80
CA PRO A 228 10.63 -20.02 -0.60
C PRO A 228 9.62 -21.17 -0.76
N GLU A 229 9.78 -22.03 -1.76
CA GLU A 229 8.90 -23.16 -2.03
C GLU A 229 8.98 -24.24 -0.93
N GLU A 230 10.18 -24.50 -0.42
CA GLU A 230 10.38 -25.40 0.73
C GLU A 230 9.75 -24.82 1.99
N ALA A 231 9.91 -23.52 2.21
CA ALA A 231 9.33 -22.80 3.34
C ALA A 231 7.79 -22.86 3.35
N VAL A 232 7.13 -22.73 2.19
CA VAL A 232 5.66 -22.89 2.12
C VAL A 232 5.25 -24.31 2.55
N ARG A 233 5.94 -25.34 2.03
CA ARG A 233 5.64 -26.73 2.40
C ARG A 233 5.88 -26.99 3.88
N ALA A 234 6.99 -26.47 4.42
CA ALA A 234 7.32 -26.57 5.84
C ALA A 234 6.26 -25.87 6.71
N TYR A 235 5.82 -24.67 6.33
CA TYR A 235 4.74 -23.95 7.01
C TYR A 235 3.45 -24.76 7.03
N HIS A 236 3.02 -25.33 5.89
CA HIS A 236 1.86 -26.22 5.82
C HIS A 236 2.02 -27.47 6.70
N GLY A 237 3.23 -28.04 6.76
CA GLY A 237 3.54 -29.13 7.69
C GLY A 237 3.38 -28.74 9.15
N VAL A 238 3.80 -27.53 9.54
CA VAL A 238 3.57 -26.99 10.89
C VAL A 238 2.09 -26.80 11.17
N LEU A 239 1.33 -26.28 10.21
CA LEU A 239 -0.13 -26.13 10.35
C LEU A 239 -0.80 -27.49 10.55
N GLN A 240 -0.43 -28.49 9.74
CA GLN A 240 -0.93 -29.86 9.86
C GLN A 240 -0.61 -30.46 11.23
N GLY A 241 0.65 -30.35 11.69
CA GLY A 241 1.07 -30.84 12.99
C GLY A 241 0.36 -30.19 14.18
N LYS A 242 -0.15 -28.96 14.00
CA LYS A 242 -0.94 -28.23 15.00
C LYS A 242 -2.44 -28.38 14.82
N GLY A 243 -2.91 -29.14 13.83
CA GLY A 243 -4.33 -29.27 13.51
C GLY A 243 -4.99 -27.98 13.03
N ILE A 244 -4.20 -27.02 12.51
CA ILE A 244 -4.70 -25.76 11.96
C ILE A 244 -5.03 -25.98 10.49
N LYS A 245 -6.27 -25.68 10.10
CA LYS A 245 -6.69 -25.77 8.70
C LYS A 245 -6.11 -24.58 7.91
N PRO A 246 -5.31 -24.80 6.86
CA PRO A 246 -4.82 -23.72 6.01
C PRO A 246 -5.97 -22.98 5.33
N THR A 247 -5.83 -21.67 5.14
CA THR A 247 -6.81 -20.84 4.41
C THR A 247 -6.89 -21.25 2.93
N ARG A 248 -5.76 -21.66 2.36
CA ARG A 248 -5.64 -22.14 0.97
C ARG A 248 -5.01 -23.53 0.96
N PRO A 249 -5.39 -24.40 0.01
CA PRO A 249 -4.65 -25.63 -0.19
C PRO A 249 -3.22 -25.32 -0.67
N LEU A 250 -2.29 -26.25 -0.42
CA LEU A 250 -0.85 -26.06 -0.64
C LEU A 250 -0.51 -25.65 -2.09
N ASP A 251 -1.16 -26.25 -3.07
CA ASP A 251 -0.96 -26.00 -4.49
C ASP A 251 -1.37 -24.58 -4.91
N GLU A 252 -2.42 -24.03 -4.31
CA GLU A 252 -2.83 -22.64 -4.49
C GLU A 252 -1.92 -21.67 -3.72
N ASP A 253 -1.48 -22.06 -2.52
CA ASP A 253 -0.64 -21.21 -1.68
C ASP A 253 0.81 -21.11 -2.17
N LEU A 254 1.22 -22.01 -3.08
CA LEU A 254 2.48 -21.99 -3.83
C LEU A 254 2.45 -21.07 -5.07
N LYS A 255 1.32 -20.41 -5.36
CA LYS A 255 1.21 -19.52 -6.52
C LYS A 255 1.55 -18.08 -6.17
N LEU A 256 2.11 -17.37 -7.15
CA LEU A 256 2.23 -15.91 -7.09
C LEU A 256 0.90 -15.27 -7.43
N THR A 257 0.58 -14.16 -6.75
CA THR A 257 -0.63 -13.37 -7.02
C THR A 257 -0.29 -11.88 -7.13
N ASP A 258 -1.08 -11.14 -7.92
CA ASP A 258 -0.94 -9.69 -8.03
C ASP A 258 -1.23 -9.02 -6.68
N GLN A 259 -0.20 -8.39 -6.09
CA GLN A 259 -0.30 -7.75 -4.79
C GLN A 259 -0.71 -6.27 -4.91
N ALA A 260 -1.65 -5.86 -4.08
CA ALA A 260 -1.91 -4.43 -3.86
C ALA A 260 -0.86 -3.84 -2.92
N MET A 261 -0.16 -2.79 -3.38
CA MET A 261 0.86 -2.10 -2.59
C MET A 261 0.34 -0.82 -1.92
N SER A 262 -0.90 -0.39 -2.23
CA SER A 262 -1.59 0.74 -1.60
C SER A 262 -2.58 0.29 -0.51
N TYR A 263 -3.12 1.26 0.25
CA TYR A 263 -4.14 1.02 1.29
C TYR A 263 -5.55 0.89 0.72
N ASP A 264 -5.81 1.40 -0.49
CA ASP A 264 -7.05 1.11 -1.20
C ASP A 264 -6.95 -0.25 -1.90
N GLY A 265 -7.38 -1.29 -1.19
CA GLY A 265 -7.50 -2.65 -1.74
C GLY A 265 -8.58 -2.79 -2.81
N SER A 266 -9.29 -1.72 -3.18
CA SER A 266 -10.37 -1.72 -4.19
C SER A 266 -9.96 -1.18 -5.56
N ALA A 267 -8.67 -0.94 -5.81
CA ALA A 267 -8.18 -0.65 -7.14
C ALA A 267 -8.31 -1.90 -8.04
N THR A 268 -9.49 -2.13 -8.59
CA THR A 268 -9.68 -2.93 -9.80
C THR A 268 -8.83 -2.33 -10.91
N LYS A 269 -7.57 -2.75 -11.02
CA LYS A 269 -6.79 -2.62 -12.25
C LYS A 269 -7.45 -3.54 -13.28
N ARG A 270 -8.48 -3.05 -13.98
CA ARG A 270 -8.82 -3.59 -15.29
C ARG A 270 -7.71 -3.15 -16.25
N ALA A 271 -6.63 -3.92 -16.30
CA ALA A 271 -5.75 -3.93 -17.45
C ALA A 271 -6.48 -4.66 -18.59
N THR A 272 -7.46 -4.00 -19.22
CA THR A 272 -7.92 -4.43 -20.54
C THR A 272 -6.87 -3.99 -21.54
N VAL A 273 -6.03 -4.93 -21.97
CA VAL A 273 -5.23 -4.76 -23.19
C VAL A 273 -6.22 -4.59 -24.34
N GLU A 274 -6.40 -3.36 -24.83
CA GLU A 274 -7.02 -3.15 -26.14
C GLU A 274 -6.01 -3.59 -27.21
N VAL A 275 -6.17 -4.80 -27.73
CA VAL A 275 -5.51 -5.18 -28.99
C VAL A 275 -6.21 -4.46 -30.12
N ARG A 276 -5.73 -3.26 -30.49
CA ARG A 276 -6.14 -2.61 -31.73
C ARG A 276 -5.38 -3.24 -32.89
N ASN A 277 -6.13 -3.63 -33.93
CA ASN A 277 -5.64 -4.26 -35.17
C ASN A 277 -5.08 -5.69 -35.00
N ASN A 278 -5.92 -6.65 -34.61
CA ASN A 278 -5.60 -8.07 -34.78
C ASN A 278 -5.80 -8.49 -36.26
N PRO A 279 -4.74 -8.78 -37.03
CA PRO A 279 -4.85 -9.15 -38.45
C PRO A 279 -5.47 -10.54 -38.68
N LEU A 280 -5.81 -11.29 -37.62
CA LEU A 280 -6.44 -12.62 -37.67
C LEU A 280 -7.93 -12.63 -37.26
N ALA A 281 -8.54 -11.46 -37.00
CA ALA A 281 -9.97 -11.39 -36.69
C ALA A 281 -10.81 -11.56 -37.97
N ALA A 282 -11.58 -12.65 -38.05
CA ALA A 282 -12.53 -12.90 -39.14
C ALA A 282 -13.58 -11.77 -39.22
N ARG A 283 -13.81 -11.25 -40.43
CA ARG A 283 -14.78 -10.18 -40.71
C ARG A 283 -16.21 -10.65 -40.38
N PRO A 284 -16.98 -9.93 -39.55
CA PRO A 284 -18.40 -10.24 -39.38
C PRO A 284 -19.19 -9.85 -40.63
N VAL A 285 -20.01 -10.78 -41.08
CA VAL A 285 -20.95 -10.67 -42.20
C VAL A 285 -22.03 -9.64 -41.86
N GLU A 286 -22.26 -8.69 -42.78
CA GLU A 286 -23.39 -7.76 -42.75
C GLU A 286 -24.70 -8.53 -42.74
N THR A 287 -25.45 -8.44 -41.64
CA THR A 287 -26.87 -8.78 -41.62
C THR A 287 -27.65 -7.50 -41.35
N GLN A 288 -28.39 -7.09 -42.38
CA GLN A 288 -29.37 -6.02 -42.35
C GLN A 288 -30.36 -6.28 -41.20
N ASN A 289 -30.48 -5.31 -40.29
CA ASN A 289 -31.67 -5.17 -39.47
C ASN A 289 -31.91 -3.68 -39.19
N SER A 290 -32.83 -3.15 -39.99
CA SER A 290 -33.88 -2.19 -39.66
C SER A 290 -33.61 -1.21 -38.50
N LYS A 291 -33.52 0.09 -38.84
CA LYS A 291 -33.74 1.20 -37.91
C LYS A 291 -35.04 0.99 -37.11
N PRO A 292 -35.04 1.12 -35.78
CA PRO A 292 -36.27 1.41 -35.06
C PRO A 292 -36.50 2.92 -35.04
N GLU A 293 -37.71 3.27 -35.43
CA GLU A 293 -38.32 4.58 -35.40
C GLU A 293 -38.25 5.24 -34.02
N SER A 294 -38.28 6.57 -34.03
CA SER A 294 -38.54 7.40 -32.87
C SER A 294 -39.94 7.12 -32.31
N GLN A 295 -40.04 6.27 -31.28
CA GLN A 295 -41.27 6.14 -30.49
C GLN A 295 -41.31 7.20 -29.38
N SER A 296 -42.24 8.13 -29.56
CA SER A 296 -42.79 9.00 -28.52
C SER A 296 -43.41 8.19 -27.37
N SER A 297 -43.20 8.66 -26.15
CA SER A 297 -43.98 8.38 -24.93
C SER A 297 -44.38 6.92 -24.69
N ALA A 298 -43.52 6.13 -24.04
CA ALA A 298 -43.97 4.90 -23.40
C ALA A 298 -44.98 5.26 -22.29
N ASP A 299 -46.22 4.80 -22.42
CA ASP A 299 -47.21 4.88 -21.35
C ASP A 299 -46.85 3.83 -20.30
N TRP A 300 -46.44 4.29 -19.12
CA TRP A 300 -46.17 3.43 -17.97
C TRP A 300 -47.22 3.70 -16.88
N PRO A 301 -47.56 2.70 -16.05
CA PRO A 301 -48.52 2.86 -14.96
C PRO A 301 -48.16 4.06 -14.07
N LYS A 302 -49.17 4.86 -13.73
CA LYS A 302 -49.05 6.03 -12.86
C LYS A 302 -50.02 5.90 -11.70
N MET A 303 -49.57 6.33 -10.53
CA MET A 303 -50.45 6.49 -9.38
C MET A 303 -51.44 7.63 -9.63
N ALA A 304 -52.52 7.71 -8.84
CA ALA A 304 -53.54 8.76 -8.96
C ALA A 304 -52.97 10.20 -8.86
N ASN A 305 -51.78 10.36 -8.29
CA ASN A 305 -51.05 11.63 -8.20
C ASN A 305 -50.18 11.96 -9.43
N GLY A 306 -50.28 11.16 -10.51
CA GLY A 306 -49.53 11.36 -11.76
C GLY A 306 -48.06 10.91 -11.73
N LYS A 307 -47.54 10.45 -10.58
CA LYS A 307 -46.19 9.87 -10.48
C LYS A 307 -46.15 8.44 -11.01
N PRO A 308 -45.00 7.95 -11.49
CA PRO A 308 -44.88 6.58 -11.95
C PRO A 308 -45.11 5.58 -10.82
N ASP A 309 -45.88 4.54 -11.09
CA ASP A 309 -46.15 3.44 -10.15
C ASP A 309 -45.13 2.32 -10.38
N PHE A 310 -44.06 2.30 -9.58
CA PHE A 310 -42.95 1.36 -9.76
C PHE A 310 -43.30 -0.09 -9.39
N ASP A 311 -44.34 -0.29 -8.58
CA ASP A 311 -44.78 -1.63 -8.16
C ASP A 311 -45.51 -2.35 -9.30
N GLN A 312 -46.14 -1.59 -10.19
CA GLN A 312 -46.82 -2.11 -11.39
C GLN A 312 -45.96 -2.09 -12.65
N MET A 313 -44.69 -1.64 -12.57
CA MET A 313 -43.80 -1.63 -13.71
C MET A 313 -43.01 -2.94 -13.88
N SER A 314 -43.00 -3.44 -15.11
CA SER A 314 -42.02 -4.42 -15.55
C SER A 314 -40.59 -3.89 -15.44
N ALA A 315 -39.61 -4.81 -15.41
CA ALA A 315 -38.19 -4.44 -15.41
C ALA A 315 -37.79 -3.59 -16.63
N ALA A 316 -38.38 -3.88 -17.81
CA ALA A 316 -38.14 -3.12 -19.04
C ALA A 316 -38.65 -1.68 -18.93
N GLN A 317 -39.84 -1.47 -18.34
CA GLN A 317 -40.41 -0.13 -18.13
C GLN A 317 -39.61 0.69 -17.11
N ARG A 318 -39.11 0.07 -16.03
CA ARG A 318 -38.23 0.75 -15.06
C ARG A 318 -36.91 1.19 -15.69
N ASN A 319 -36.29 0.33 -16.50
CA ASN A 319 -35.07 0.67 -17.23
C ASN A 319 -35.30 1.83 -18.21
N ALA A 320 -36.41 1.82 -18.95
CA ALA A 320 -36.78 2.91 -19.85
C ALA A 320 -37.04 4.23 -19.11
N TYR A 321 -37.77 4.19 -17.98
CA TYR A 321 -38.04 5.36 -17.15
C TYR A 321 -36.75 5.98 -16.58
N HIS A 322 -35.86 5.15 -16.02
CA HIS A 322 -34.58 5.64 -15.48
C HIS A 322 -33.64 6.13 -16.57
N GLY A 323 -33.57 5.45 -17.71
CA GLY A 323 -32.80 5.90 -18.87
C GLY A 323 -33.29 7.25 -19.40
N GLY A 324 -34.61 7.45 -19.49
CA GLY A 324 -35.20 8.73 -19.90
C GLY A 324 -35.05 9.85 -18.86
N ARG A 325 -35.00 9.51 -17.56
CA ARG A 325 -34.70 10.48 -16.48
C ARG A 325 -33.26 10.95 -16.54
N LEU A 326 -32.31 10.02 -16.68
CA LEU A 326 -30.88 10.33 -16.74
C LEU A 326 -30.52 11.21 -17.94
N LYS A 327 -31.06 10.90 -19.14
CA LYS A 327 -30.88 11.76 -20.33
C LYS A 327 -31.41 13.17 -20.13
N ARG A 328 -32.54 13.34 -19.42
CA ARG A 328 -33.07 14.67 -19.10
C ARG A 328 -32.28 15.43 -18.04
N THR A 329 -31.60 14.73 -17.13
CA THR A 329 -30.80 15.35 -16.07
C THR A 329 -29.39 15.72 -16.53
N PHE A 330 -28.83 15.01 -17.50
CA PHE A 330 -27.41 15.14 -17.85
C PHE A 330 -27.11 15.48 -19.32
N GLY A 331 -28.13 15.61 -20.18
CA GLY A 331 -27.94 15.90 -21.61
C GLY A 331 -27.67 14.64 -22.43
#